data_AF-G8TDD0-F1
#
_entry.id   AF-G8TDD0-F1
#
_cell.length_a   1.000
_cell.length_b   1.000
_cell.length_c   1.000
_cell.angle_alpha   90.00
_cell.angle_beta   90.00
_cell.angle_gamma   90.00
#
_symmetry.space_group_name_H-M   'P 1'
#
loop_
_entity.id
_entity.type
_entity.pdbx_description
1 polymer ?
#
loop_
_entity_poly.entity_id
_entity_poly.type
_entity_poly.pdbx_seq_one_letter_code
_entity_poly.pdbx_strand_id
1 'polypeptide(L)'
;MTRAAKHIYTFLDDHLGIYDNPQGIEFIMNLDDSVFVVSPINPPPEPYVDFGLIYPGQPFNTFVDDFQFSGTRALQALTPEKMWALYNKGKVEIYCTLVVKVIFYALYFRLAKNNRMIVRDDYDREHQLEMVFTNPQQFLDYTQSHFYQEGG
;
A
#
# COMPACT_ATOMS: atom_id res chain seq x y z
N MET A 1 -16.09 -9.67 -15.69
CA MET A 1 -14.78 -9.22 -16.20
C MET A 1 -14.91 -8.64 -17.61
N THR A 2 -14.36 -7.43 -17.81
CA THR A 2 -14.19 -6.80 -19.13
C THR A 2 -13.11 -7.51 -19.96
N ARG A 3 -12.94 -7.16 -21.24
CA ARG A 3 -11.83 -7.71 -22.07
C ARG A 3 -10.46 -7.34 -21.51
N ALA A 4 -10.29 -6.11 -21.03
CA ALA A 4 -9.07 -5.65 -20.37
C ALA A 4 -8.77 -6.46 -19.11
N ALA A 5 -9.78 -6.63 -18.25
CA ALA A 5 -9.68 -7.41 -17.02
C ALA A 5 -9.22 -8.85 -17.29
N LYS A 6 -9.77 -9.51 -18.32
CA LYS A 6 -9.34 -10.87 -18.71
C LYS A 6 -7.86 -10.92 -19.12
N HIS A 7 -7.39 -9.96 -19.93
CA HIS A 7 -5.99 -9.92 -20.33
C HIS A 7 -5.03 -9.65 -19.16
N ILE A 8 -5.44 -8.80 -18.23
CA ILE A 8 -4.69 -8.54 -16.99
C ILE A 8 -4.65 -9.80 -16.12
N TYR A 9 -5.77 -10.49 -15.97
CA TYR A 9 -5.86 -11.70 -15.17
C TYR A 9 -4.93 -12.78 -15.71
N THR A 10 -5.06 -13.12 -17.00
CA THR A 10 -4.19 -14.11 -17.65
C THR A 10 -2.73 -13.71 -17.56
N PHE A 11 -2.41 -12.43 -17.70
CA PHE A 11 -1.04 -11.96 -17.54
C PHE A 11 -0.49 -12.22 -16.14
N LEU A 12 -1.24 -11.90 -15.07
CA LEU A 12 -0.78 -12.18 -13.71
C LEU A 12 -0.71 -13.69 -13.42
N ASP A 13 -1.67 -14.46 -13.92
CA ASP A 13 -1.69 -15.93 -13.81
C ASP A 13 -0.46 -16.58 -14.49
N ASP A 14 -0.09 -16.09 -15.68
CA ASP A 14 1.13 -16.51 -16.40
C ASP A 14 2.42 -16.18 -15.62
N HIS A 15 2.36 -15.23 -14.68
CA HIS A 15 3.44 -14.87 -13.76
C HIS A 15 3.26 -15.52 -12.36
N LEU A 16 2.50 -16.60 -12.25
CA LEU A 16 2.24 -17.31 -11.00
C LEU A 16 1.61 -16.41 -9.92
N GLY A 17 0.88 -15.39 -10.34
CA GLY A 17 0.26 -14.41 -9.47
C GLY A 17 1.21 -13.33 -8.93
N ILE A 18 2.51 -13.31 -9.28
CA ILE A 18 3.47 -12.33 -8.77
C ILE A 18 4.16 -11.62 -9.93
N TYR A 19 4.05 -10.29 -9.98
CA TYR A 19 4.66 -9.50 -11.05
C TYR A 19 5.26 -8.20 -10.52
N ASP A 20 6.57 -8.03 -10.73
CA ASP A 20 7.25 -6.75 -10.54
C ASP A 20 7.27 -5.95 -11.84
N ASN A 21 6.75 -4.74 -11.80
CA ASN A 21 6.83 -3.85 -12.95
C ASN A 21 8.19 -3.13 -13.04
N PRO A 22 8.53 -2.54 -14.21
CA PRO A 22 9.79 -1.82 -14.38
C PRO A 22 9.98 -0.59 -13.48
N GLN A 23 8.93 -0.14 -12.78
CA GLN A 23 8.99 0.98 -11.83
C GLN A 23 9.22 0.49 -10.38
N GLY A 24 9.44 -0.81 -10.18
CA GLY A 24 9.63 -1.41 -8.85
C GLY A 24 8.34 -1.57 -8.05
N ILE A 25 7.18 -1.60 -8.72
CA ILE A 25 5.89 -1.88 -8.08
C ILE A 25 5.56 -3.36 -8.26
N GLU A 26 5.30 -4.01 -7.14
CA GLU A 26 4.95 -5.43 -7.05
C GLU A 26 3.43 -5.60 -7.07
N PHE A 27 2.94 -6.54 -7.88
CA PHE A 27 1.54 -6.95 -7.96
C PHE A 27 1.44 -8.40 -7.52
N ILE A 28 0.59 -8.68 -6.54
CA ILE A 28 0.39 -10.05 -6.05
C ILE A 28 -1.09 -10.40 -6.08
N MET A 29 -1.41 -11.46 -6.82
CA MET A 29 -2.74 -12.05 -6.92
C MET A 29 -2.79 -13.32 -6.06
N ASN A 30 -3.63 -13.29 -5.04
CA ASN A 30 -3.87 -14.39 -4.13
C ASN A 30 -4.76 -15.47 -4.77
N LEU A 31 -4.84 -16.63 -4.10
CA LEU A 31 -5.68 -17.76 -4.53
C LEU A 31 -7.19 -17.46 -4.50
N ASP A 32 -7.61 -16.43 -3.78
CA ASP A 32 -9.00 -15.95 -3.73
C ASP A 32 -9.29 -14.85 -4.77
N ASP A 33 -8.40 -14.67 -5.74
CA ASP A 33 -8.40 -13.61 -6.75
C ASP A 33 -8.34 -12.19 -6.17
N SER A 34 -7.97 -12.03 -4.89
CA SER A 34 -7.65 -10.70 -4.37
C SER A 34 -6.27 -10.25 -4.86
N VAL A 35 -6.15 -8.98 -5.22
CA VAL A 35 -4.89 -8.38 -5.66
C VAL A 35 -4.48 -7.32 -4.65
N PHE A 36 -3.24 -7.40 -4.17
CA PHE A 36 -2.58 -6.30 -3.48
C PHE A 36 -1.40 -5.79 -4.31
N VAL A 37 -1.09 -4.51 -4.16
CA VAL A 37 -0.05 -3.83 -4.93
C VAL A 37 0.87 -3.10 -3.97
N VAL A 38 2.17 -3.33 -4.06
CA VAL A 38 3.16 -2.76 -3.15
C VAL A 38 4.12 -1.87 -3.93
N SER A 39 4.28 -0.63 -3.48
CA SER A 39 5.30 0.31 -3.98
C SER A 39 6.25 0.62 -2.82
N PRO A 40 7.30 -0.19 -2.63
CA PRO A 40 8.27 0.02 -1.55
C PRO A 40 9.13 1.27 -1.83
N ILE A 41 9.58 1.92 -0.77
CA ILE A 41 10.68 2.88 -0.80
C ILE A 41 11.95 2.14 -0.37
N ASN A 42 12.93 2.06 -1.27
CA ASN A 42 14.18 1.32 -1.05
C ASN A 42 15.40 2.23 -1.32
N PRO A 43 16.30 2.44 -0.34
CA PRO A 43 16.20 1.95 1.04
C PRO A 43 15.05 2.64 1.79
N PRO A 44 14.44 1.95 2.79
CA PRO A 44 13.49 2.61 3.67
C PRO A 44 14.19 3.75 4.42
N PRO A 45 13.48 4.85 4.75
CA PRO A 45 14.04 5.84 5.66
C PRO A 45 14.34 5.18 7.01
N GLU A 46 15.35 5.67 7.74
CA GLU A 46 15.55 5.29 9.14
C GLU A 46 14.42 5.88 9.99
N PRO A 47 13.92 5.19 11.04
CA PRO A 47 14.34 3.88 11.57
C PRO A 47 13.51 2.68 11.07
N TYR A 48 12.87 2.78 9.91
CA TYR A 48 11.95 1.74 9.41
C TYR A 48 12.71 0.61 8.73
N VAL A 49 12.25 -0.62 8.92
CA VAL A 49 12.76 -1.78 8.17
C VAL A 49 12.06 -1.93 6.83
N ASP A 50 10.81 -1.47 6.75
CA ASP A 50 10.09 -1.31 5.50
C ASP A 50 9.25 -0.03 5.53
N PHE A 51 9.04 0.56 4.36
CA PHE A 51 8.21 1.75 4.20
C PHE A 51 7.74 1.85 2.76
N GLY A 52 6.48 2.20 2.53
CA GLY A 52 5.99 2.42 1.18
C GLY A 52 4.48 2.60 1.11
N LEU A 53 3.95 2.35 -0.08
CA LEU A 53 2.51 2.36 -0.35
C LEU A 53 2.01 0.94 -0.61
N ILE A 54 0.82 0.64 -0.09
CA ILE A 54 0.14 -0.63 -0.32
C ILE A 54 -1.31 -0.38 -0.75
N TYR A 55 -1.70 -0.91 -1.90
CA TYR A 55 -3.10 -1.13 -2.20
C TYR A 55 -3.49 -2.44 -1.48
N PRO A 56 -4.35 -2.38 -0.46
CA PRO A 56 -4.70 -3.57 0.32
C PRO A 56 -5.40 -4.58 -0.58
N GLY A 57 -5.35 -5.87 -0.23
CA GLY A 57 -5.98 -6.94 -1.01
C GLY A 57 -7.44 -6.63 -1.32
N GLN A 58 -7.76 -6.40 -2.60
CA GLN A 58 -9.13 -6.20 -3.07
C GLN A 58 -9.48 -7.22 -4.14
N PRO A 59 -10.76 -7.59 -4.32
CA PRO A 59 -11.18 -8.47 -5.41
C PRO A 59 -10.65 -7.97 -6.76
N PHE A 60 -10.20 -8.88 -7.63
CA PHE A 60 -9.56 -8.57 -8.91
C PHE A 60 -10.29 -7.49 -9.75
N ASN A 61 -11.63 -7.57 -9.86
CA ASN A 61 -12.39 -6.58 -10.63
C ASN A 61 -12.34 -5.19 -9.98
N THR A 62 -12.40 -5.11 -8.64
CA THR A 62 -12.25 -3.87 -7.89
C THR A 62 -10.86 -3.27 -8.10
N PHE A 63 -9.82 -4.09 -8.12
CA PHE A 63 -8.47 -3.68 -8.47
C PHE A 63 -8.39 -3.07 -9.88
N VAL A 64 -8.90 -3.77 -10.90
CA VAL A 64 -8.87 -3.26 -12.29
C VAL A 64 -9.64 -1.94 -12.41
N ASP A 65 -10.79 -1.83 -11.73
CA ASP A 65 -11.63 -0.64 -11.74
C ASP A 65 -10.99 0.52 -10.96
N ASP A 66 -10.46 0.30 -9.77
CA ASP A 66 -9.86 1.36 -8.94
C ASP A 66 -8.66 2.00 -9.65
N PHE A 67 -7.83 1.19 -10.30
CA PHE A 67 -6.68 1.66 -11.08
C PHE A 67 -7.05 2.11 -12.51
N GLN A 68 -8.30 1.86 -12.94
CA GLN A 68 -8.80 2.17 -14.28
C GLN A 68 -7.91 1.55 -15.38
N PHE A 69 -7.46 0.30 -15.18
CA PHE A 69 -6.55 -0.35 -16.10
C PHE A 69 -7.25 -0.77 -17.40
N SER A 70 -6.76 -0.24 -18.52
CA SER A 70 -7.24 -0.57 -19.87
C SER A 70 -6.57 -1.81 -20.47
N GLY A 71 -5.57 -2.40 -19.78
CA GLY A 71 -4.87 -3.61 -20.19
C GLY A 71 -3.51 -3.76 -19.50
N THR A 72 -2.76 -4.79 -19.87
CA THR A 72 -1.48 -5.17 -19.24
C THR A 72 -0.40 -4.09 -19.32
N ARG A 73 -0.38 -3.30 -20.40
CA ARG A 73 0.51 -2.13 -20.51
C ARG A 73 0.32 -1.12 -19.39
N ALA A 74 -0.89 -1.04 -18.82
CA ALA A 74 -1.16 -0.13 -17.72
C ALA A 74 -0.57 -0.63 -16.39
N LEU A 75 -0.44 -1.95 -16.19
CA LEU A 75 0.33 -2.53 -15.06
C LEU A 75 1.80 -2.16 -15.16
N GLN A 76 2.37 -2.38 -16.36
CA GLN A 76 3.78 -2.09 -16.68
C GLN A 76 4.13 -0.61 -16.50
N ALA A 77 3.15 0.28 -16.71
CA ALA A 77 3.28 1.73 -16.62
C ALA A 77 2.66 2.34 -15.35
N LEU A 78 2.34 1.52 -14.33
CA LEU A 78 1.97 2.03 -13.02
C LEU A 78 3.20 2.64 -12.36
N THR A 79 3.08 3.84 -11.80
CA THR A 79 4.16 4.57 -11.14
C THR A 79 3.81 4.86 -9.67
N PRO A 80 4.81 5.10 -8.80
CA PRO A 80 4.55 5.46 -7.40
C PRO A 80 3.65 6.70 -7.25
N GLU A 81 3.71 7.67 -8.16
CA GLU A 81 2.85 8.86 -8.13
C GLU A 81 1.37 8.51 -8.33
N LYS A 82 1.07 7.50 -9.15
CA LYS A 82 -0.31 7.00 -9.31
C LYS A 82 -0.79 6.30 -8.04
N MET A 83 0.08 5.58 -7.34
CA MET A 83 -0.23 4.99 -6.04
C MET A 83 -0.55 6.09 -5.00
N TRP A 84 0.25 7.17 -4.97
CA TRP A 84 -0.05 8.35 -4.15
C TRP A 84 -1.40 9.01 -4.48
N ALA A 85 -1.74 9.09 -5.76
CA ALA A 85 -3.04 9.61 -6.18
C ALA A 85 -4.21 8.73 -5.69
N LEU A 86 -4.03 7.41 -5.59
CA LEU A 86 -5.00 6.49 -5.02
C LEU A 86 -5.04 6.57 -3.48
N TYR A 87 -3.91 6.81 -2.83
CA TYR A 87 -3.84 7.08 -1.39
C TYR A 87 -4.69 8.30 -1.03
N ASN A 88 -4.58 9.38 -1.79
CA ASN A 88 -5.40 10.58 -1.62
C ASN A 88 -6.91 10.35 -1.88
N LYS A 89 -7.29 9.21 -2.49
CA LYS A 89 -8.68 8.77 -2.66
C LYS A 89 -9.13 7.77 -1.59
N GLY A 90 -8.27 7.43 -0.64
CA GLY A 90 -8.53 6.44 0.41
C GLY A 90 -8.54 4.99 -0.09
N LYS A 91 -7.82 4.70 -1.18
CA LYS A 91 -7.74 3.37 -1.79
C LYS A 91 -6.43 2.64 -1.52
N VAL A 92 -5.37 3.41 -1.25
CA VAL A 92 -4.03 2.92 -0.90
C VAL A 92 -3.74 3.38 0.52
N GLU A 93 -2.96 2.58 1.24
CA GLU A 93 -2.46 2.85 2.57
C GLU A 93 -0.95 3.11 2.48
N ILE A 94 -0.41 3.86 3.43
CA ILE A 94 1.03 3.85 3.68
C ILE A 94 1.31 2.75 4.67
N TYR A 95 2.24 1.87 4.34
CA TYR A 95 2.70 0.84 5.26
C TYR A 95 4.10 1.17 5.73
N CYS A 96 4.38 0.82 6.98
CA CYS A 96 5.74 0.84 7.51
C CYS A 96 5.91 -0.13 8.67
N THR A 97 7.11 -0.66 8.82
CA THR A 97 7.47 -1.56 9.91
C THR A 97 8.55 -0.90 10.75
N LEU A 98 8.20 -0.68 12.01
CA LEU A 98 9.07 -0.17 13.05
C LEU A 98 9.76 -1.31 13.77
N VAL A 99 11.04 -1.15 14.10
CA VAL A 99 11.72 -2.04 15.04
C VAL A 99 11.91 -1.33 16.38
N VAL A 100 11.28 -1.90 17.41
CA VAL A 100 11.52 -1.51 18.80
C VAL A 100 12.20 -2.67 19.50
N LYS A 101 13.50 -2.50 19.79
CA LYS A 101 14.40 -3.55 20.31
C LYS A 101 14.53 -4.73 19.35
N VAL A 102 13.66 -5.73 19.46
CA VAL A 102 13.62 -6.96 18.62
C VAL A 102 12.23 -7.26 18.08
N ILE A 103 11.26 -6.36 18.32
CA ILE A 103 9.87 -6.55 17.93
C ILE A 103 9.60 -5.67 16.71
N PHE A 104 9.02 -6.28 15.68
CA PHE A 104 8.57 -5.63 14.46
C PHE A 104 7.11 -5.20 14.64
N TYR A 105 6.81 -3.93 14.41
CA TYR A 105 5.46 -3.38 14.45
C TYR A 105 5.11 -2.84 13.06
N ALA A 106 4.25 -3.56 12.34
CA ALA A 106 3.71 -3.11 11.08
C ALA A 106 2.52 -2.16 11.34
N LEU A 107 2.55 -1.00 10.71
CA LEU A 107 1.52 0.02 10.79
C LEU A 107 1.05 0.38 9.39
N TYR A 108 -0.26 0.58 9.25
CA TYR A 108 -0.93 0.92 8.01
C TYR A 108 -1.75 2.19 8.21
N PHE A 109 -1.49 3.20 7.39
CA PHE A 109 -2.12 4.52 7.48
C PHE A 109 -2.99 4.76 6.26
N ARG A 110 -4.30 4.94 6.47
CA ARG A 110 -5.26 5.19 5.39
C ARG A 110 -6.05 6.46 5.60
N LEU A 111 -6.26 7.19 4.51
CA LEU A 111 -7.20 8.30 4.48
C LEU A 111 -8.64 7.77 4.38
N ALA A 112 -9.42 7.93 5.45
CA ALA A 112 -10.82 7.57 5.49
C ALA A 112 -11.73 8.68 4.93
N LYS A 113 -12.97 8.31 4.60
CA LYS A 113 -14.01 9.27 4.18
C LYS A 113 -14.17 10.34 5.27
N ASN A 114 -14.22 11.61 4.87
CA ASN A 114 -14.23 12.83 5.71
C ASN A 114 -12.86 13.37 6.17
N ASN A 115 -11.79 13.14 5.41
CA ASN A 115 -10.44 13.65 5.72
C ASN A 115 -9.99 13.24 7.14
N ARG A 116 -10.22 11.98 7.50
CA ARG A 116 -9.75 11.39 8.76
C ARG A 116 -8.64 10.41 8.44
N MET A 117 -7.59 10.39 9.24
CA MET A 117 -6.58 9.36 9.14
C MET A 117 -6.93 8.21 10.07
N ILE A 118 -6.84 6.98 9.58
CA ILE A 118 -6.93 5.78 10.41
C ILE A 118 -5.55 5.11 10.34
N VAL A 119 -4.98 4.83 11.51
CA VAL A 119 -3.84 3.93 11.64
C VAL A 119 -4.35 2.56 12.09
N ARG A 120 -3.85 1.50 11.48
CA ARG A 120 -4.15 0.10 11.79
C ARG A 120 -2.84 -0.64 12.03
N ASP A 121 -2.81 -1.56 12.99
CA ASP A 121 -1.67 -2.45 13.20
C ASP A 121 -1.86 -3.82 12.52
N ASP A 122 -0.90 -4.73 12.72
CA ASP A 122 -0.93 -6.10 12.22
C ASP A 122 -2.01 -6.99 12.86
N TYR A 123 -2.69 -6.53 13.91
CA TYR A 123 -3.83 -7.19 14.56
C TYR A 123 -5.18 -6.58 14.18
N ASP A 124 -5.22 -5.76 13.11
CA ASP A 124 -6.41 -5.05 12.65
C ASP A 124 -7.00 -4.06 13.67
N ARG A 125 -6.21 -3.60 14.66
CA ARG A 125 -6.66 -2.61 15.64
C ARG A 125 -6.55 -1.22 15.03
N GLU A 126 -7.71 -0.57 14.85
CA GLU A 126 -7.79 0.75 14.24
C GLU A 126 -7.84 1.88 15.27
N HIS A 127 -7.07 2.93 15.03
CA HIS A 127 -7.10 4.18 15.78
C HIS A 127 -7.28 5.36 14.81
N GLN A 128 -8.20 6.26 15.13
CA GLN A 128 -8.39 7.49 14.35
C GLN A 128 -7.40 8.56 14.83
N LEU A 129 -6.70 9.21 13.90
CA LEU A 129 -5.85 10.35 14.20
C LEU A 129 -6.60 11.67 13.97
N GLU A 130 -6.22 12.69 14.72
CA GLU A 130 -6.78 14.05 14.59
C GLU A 130 -6.16 14.86 13.44
N MET A 131 -5.22 14.27 12.70
CA MET A 131 -4.52 14.91 11.59
C MET A 131 -4.48 14.03 10.34
N VAL A 132 -4.38 14.67 9.18
CA VAL A 132 -4.15 14.00 7.89
C VAL A 132 -2.72 14.23 7.47
N PHE A 133 -2.03 13.14 7.17
CA PHE A 133 -0.69 13.18 6.62
C PHE A 133 -0.75 13.38 5.10
N THR A 134 -0.14 14.46 4.63
CA THR A 134 -0.10 14.89 3.22
C THR A 134 1.29 14.71 2.59
N ASN A 135 2.30 14.38 3.39
CA ASN A 135 3.65 14.10 2.93
C ASN A 135 4.37 13.09 3.83
N PRO A 136 5.40 12.38 3.34
CA PRO A 136 6.14 11.38 4.10
C PRO A 136 6.67 11.86 5.46
N GLN A 137 7.14 13.11 5.58
CA GLN A 137 7.74 13.61 6.82
C GLN A 137 6.76 13.59 8.00
N GLN A 138 5.48 13.87 7.77
CA GLN A 138 4.49 13.85 8.85
C GLN A 138 4.25 12.44 9.41
N PHE A 139 4.41 11.40 8.58
CA PHE A 139 4.38 10.01 9.05
C PHE A 139 5.59 9.70 9.91
N LEU A 140 6.77 10.17 9.48
CA LEU A 140 8.02 10.00 10.22
C LEU A 140 7.89 10.61 11.62
N ASP A 141 7.46 11.86 11.70
CA ASP A 141 7.32 12.59 12.96
C ASP A 141 6.29 11.92 13.90
N TYR A 142 5.15 11.47 13.35
CA TYR A 142 4.12 10.78 14.13
C TYR A 142 4.63 9.47 14.72
N THR A 143 5.23 8.63 13.89
CA THR A 143 5.68 7.31 14.34
C THR A 143 6.86 7.39 15.29
N GLN A 144 7.76 8.36 15.12
CA GLN A 144 8.85 8.64 16.08
C GLN A 144 8.32 9.12 17.44
N SER A 145 7.37 10.06 17.46
CA SER A 145 6.82 10.59 18.71
C SER A 145 5.96 9.57 19.49
N HIS A 146 5.20 8.72 18.80
CA HIS A 146 4.22 7.84 19.47
C HIS A 146 4.74 6.44 19.75
N PHE A 147 5.69 5.91 18.98
CA PHE A 147 6.15 4.53 19.14
C PHE A 147 7.60 4.40 19.60
N TYR A 148 8.45 5.41 19.36
CA TYR A 148 9.84 5.38 19.84
C TYR A 148 10.04 6.04 21.21
N GLN A 149 9.21 7.01 21.59
CA GLN A 149 9.34 7.68 22.89
C GLN A 149 8.79 6.86 24.07
N GLU A 150 7.90 5.89 23.83
CA GLU A 150 7.43 4.97 24.89
C GLU A 150 8.39 3.79 25.15
N GLY A 151 9.52 3.73 24.44
CA GLY A 151 10.53 2.67 24.55
C GLY A 151 11.67 2.91 25.55
N GLY A 152 11.50 3.84 26.50
CA GLY A 152 12.46 4.15 27.57
C GLY A 152 12.68 3.00 28.56
#